data_AF-A0A975GLB6-F1
#
_entry.id   AF-A0A975GLB6-F1
#
_cell.length_a   1.000
_cell.length_b   1.000
_cell.length_c   1.000
_cell.angle_alpha   90.00
_cell.angle_beta   90.00
_cell.angle_gamma   90.00
#
_symmetry.space_group_name_H-M   'P 1'
#
loop_
_entity.id
_entity.type
_entity.pdbx_description
1 polymer ?
#
loop_
_entity_poly.entity_id
_entity_poly.type
_entity_poly.pdbx_seq_one_letter_code
_entity_poly.pdbx_strand_id
1 'polypeptide(L)' 'MARIPVRCPLCGGEKVKKRGKTGDGKQRYLCQNENCETNFLLLDYI' A
#
# COMPACT_ATOMS: atom_id res chain seq x y z
N MET A 1 11.55 13.50 -9.82
CA MET A 1 11.31 12.36 -8.90
C MET A 1 9.89 11.87 -9.11
N ALA A 2 9.70 10.76 -9.83
CA ALA A 2 8.37 10.20 -10.07
C ALA A 2 7.87 9.51 -8.78
N ARG A 3 6.88 10.10 -8.13
CA ARG A 3 6.14 9.43 -7.05
C ARG A 3 5.17 8.49 -7.75
N ILE A 4 5.51 7.21 -7.89
CA ILE A 4 4.52 6.23 -8.36
C ILE A 4 3.38 6.24 -7.34
N PRO A 5 2.16 6.59 -7.78
CA PRO A 5 1.01 6.53 -6.90
C PRO A 5 0.82 5.07 -6.50
N VAL A 6 1.04 4.78 -5.21
CA VAL A 6 0.72 3.47 -4.66
C VAL A 6 -0.79 3.37 -4.65
N ARG A 7 -1.34 2.54 -5.53
CA ARG A 7 -2.76 2.20 -5.56
C ARG A 7 -2.95 0.85 -4.94
N CYS A 8 -4.08 0.65 -4.26
CA CYS A 8 -4.46 -0.67 -3.81
C CYS A 8 -4.78 -1.54 -5.05
N PRO A 9 -4.09 -2.66 -5.30
CA PRO A 9 -4.39 -3.56 -6.42
C PRO A 9 -5.74 -4.26 -6.29
N LEU A 10 -6.35 -4.22 -5.10
CA LEU A 10 -7.62 -4.91 -4.84
C LEU A 10 -8.84 -4.04 -5.16
N CYS A 11 -8.81 -2.77 -4.78
CA CYS A 11 -9.92 -1.84 -5.04
C CYS A 11 -9.56 -0.71 -6.02
N GLY A 12 -8.30 -0.63 -6.48
CA GLY A 12 -7.77 0.49 -7.26
C GLY A 12 -7.63 1.80 -6.49
N GLY A 13 -7.98 1.81 -5.20
CA GLY A 13 -8.04 3.02 -4.38
C GLY A 13 -6.68 3.67 -4.16
N GLU A 14 -6.63 4.99 -4.24
CA GLU A 14 -5.42 5.80 -4.04
C GLU A 14 -5.22 6.21 -2.56
N LYS A 15 -6.21 5.94 -1.71
CA LYS A 15 -6.17 6.16 -0.26
C LYS A 15 -5.33 5.09 0.43
N VAL A 16 -4.01 5.14 0.24
CA VAL A 16 -3.07 4.16 0.81
C VAL A 16 -2.04 4.88 1.69
N LYS A 17 -1.96 4.48 2.96
CA LYS A 17 -1.10 5.10 3.98
C LYS A 17 0.12 4.23 4.25
N LYS A 18 1.31 4.80 4.40
CA LYS A 18 2.52 4.05 4.79
C LYS A 18 2.37 3.52 6.21
N ARG A 19 2.58 2.22 6.41
CA ARG A 19 2.47 1.53 7.70
C ARG A 19 3.73 0.74 8.01
N GLY A 20 4.77 1.42 8.49
CA GLY A 20 6.02 0.79 8.90
C GLY A 20 6.71 -0.01 7.79
N LYS A 21 7.77 -0.73 8.16
CA LYS A 21 8.47 -1.67 7.28
C LYS A 21 8.39 -3.07 7.89
N THR A 22 8.35 -4.09 7.06
CA THR A 22 8.54 -5.49 7.50
C THR A 22 9.99 -5.67 7.96
N GLY A 23 10.26 -6.70 8.78
CA GLY A 23 11.63 -7.02 9.21
C GLY A 23 12.63 -7.21 8.06
N ASP A 24 12.12 -7.57 6.87
CA ASP A 24 12.85 -7.70 5.61
C ASP A 24 13.13 -6.34 4.91
N GLY A 25 12.79 -5.21 5.53
CA GLY A 25 12.98 -3.87 4.97
C GLY A 25 11.90 -3.41 3.98
N LYS A 26 10.99 -4.30 3.59
CA LYS A 26 9.87 -4.02 2.67
C LYS A 26 8.89 -3.00 3.26
N GLN A 27 8.51 -2.00 2.47
CA GLN A 27 7.56 -0.99 2.92
C GLN A 27 6.14 -1.55 2.93
N ARG A 28 5.48 -1.44 4.08
CA ARG A 28 4.07 -1.78 4.23
C ARG A 28 3.20 -0.55 4.03
N TYR A 29 2.06 -0.76 3.41
CA TYR A 29 1.02 0.23 3.17
C TYR A 29 -0.31 -0.32 3.66
N LEU A 30 -1.19 0.58 4.09
CA LEU A 30 -2.53 0.28 4.55
C LEU A 30 -3.52 0.96 3.59
N CYS A 31 -4.39 0.19 2.96
CA CYS A 31 -5.52 0.77 2.23
C CYS A 31 -6.54 1.28 3.24
N GLN A 32 -6.90 2.56 3.15
CA GLN A 32 -7.94 3.18 3.98
C GLN A 32 -9.28 3.26 3.22
N ASN A 33 -9.47 2.44 2.20
CA ASN A 33 -10.72 2.40 1.48
C ASN A 33 -11.69 1.48 2.24
N GLU A 34 -12.80 2.03 2.73
CA GLU A 34 -13.78 1.31 3.57
C GLU A 34 -14.42 0.14 2.83
N ASN A 35 -14.46 0.22 1.49
CA ASN A 35 -14.97 -0.84 0.62
C ASN A 35 -13.90 -1.89 0.24
N CYS A 36 -12.71 -1.84 0.84
CA CYS A 36 -11.63 -2.77 0.58
C CYS A 36 -11.46 -3.69 1.78
N GLU A 37 -11.86 -4.95 1.65
CA GLU A 37 -11.75 -5.95 2.73
C GLU A 37 -10.31 -6.22 3.16
N THR A 38 -9.35 -5.94 2.28
CA THR A 38 -7.94 -6.13 2.58
C THR A 38 -7.29 -4.83 3.02
N ASN A 39 -6.85 -4.84 4.27
CA ASN A 39 -6.28 -3.68 4.92
C ASN A 39 -4.82 -3.42 4.51
N PHE A 40 -4.02 -4.43 4.15
CA PHE A 40 -2.56 -4.31 4.04
C PHE A 40 -2.02 -4.64 2.65
N LEU A 41 -1.11 -3.81 2.16
CA LEU A 41 -0.32 -4.05 0.96
C LEU A 41 1.18 -4.01 1.27
N LEU A 42 1.93 -4.97 0.76
CA LEU A 42 3.38 -4.93 0.71
C LEU A 42 3.75 -4.36 -0.66
N LEU A 43 4.45 -3.23 -0.69
CA LEU A 43 5.01 -2.75 -1.93
C LEU A 43 6.44 -3.30 -2.02
N ASP A 44 6.61 -4.38 -2.78
CA ASP A 44 7.90 -4.68 -3.40
C ASP A 44 8.05 -3.71 -4.56
N TYR A 45 8.93 -2.74 -4.38
CA TYR A 45 9.39 -1.95 -5.51
C TYR A 45 10.41 -2.83 -6.23
N ILE A 46 10.00 -3.41 -7.36
CA ILE A 46 10.88 -4.15 -8.28
C ILE A 46 11.90 -3.17 -8.87
#